data_AF-A0A1Q1FTI3-F1
#
_entry.id   AF-A0A1Q1FTI3-F1
#
_cell.length_a   1.000
_cell.length_b   1.000
_cell.length_c   1.000
_cell.angle_alpha   90.00
_cell.angle_beta   90.00
_cell.angle_gamma   90.00
#
_symmetry.space_group_name_H-M   'P 1'
#
loop_
_entity.id
_entity.type
_entity.pdbx_description
1 polymer ?
#
loop_
_entity_poly.entity_id
_entity_poly.type
_entity_poly.pdbx_seq_one_letter_code
_entity_poly.pdbx_strand_id
1 'polypeptide(L)'
;MYHDIALSAFRYLGCRSFEEVDQMTMSEFELRMIAFNLAEVDEERKRHELAYLNVKAQATNKKGKPVFESFKSFYDYEKRVAEVLAANQPQRTKLNERKKTQLATVAERLRRYREGRRVDGE
;
A
#
# COMPACT_ATOMS: atom_id res chain seq x y z
N MET A 1 19.53 5.14 -4.43
CA MET A 1 18.31 5.90 -4.13
C MET A 1 17.70 6.52 -5.38
N TYR A 2 18.24 7.59 -5.97
CA TYR A 2 17.63 8.17 -7.20
C TYR A 2 17.62 7.18 -8.39
N HIS A 3 18.72 6.45 -8.60
CA HIS A 3 18.81 5.43 -9.65
C HIS A 3 17.71 4.35 -9.54
N ASP A 4 17.38 3.91 -8.32
CA ASP A 4 16.37 2.88 -8.06
C ASP A 4 14.95 3.41 -8.34
N ILE A 5 14.71 4.68 -8.02
CA ILE A 5 13.46 5.39 -8.31
C ILE A 5 13.29 5.51 -9.83
N ALA A 6 14.30 6.01 -10.54
CA ALA A 6 14.26 6.17 -11.98
C ALA A 6 14.06 4.82 -12.69
N LEU A 7 14.77 3.76 -12.27
CA LEU A 7 14.60 2.42 -12.81
C LEU A 7 13.16 1.91 -12.62
N SER A 8 12.59 2.10 -11.43
CA SER A 8 11.21 1.69 -11.12
C SER A 8 10.20 2.51 -11.93
N ALA A 9 10.41 3.82 -12.07
CA ALA A 9 9.56 4.71 -12.85
C ALA A 9 9.53 4.32 -14.33
N PHE A 10 10.68 4.03 -14.92
CA PHE A 10 10.77 3.55 -16.31
C PHE A 10 10.12 2.18 -16.48
N ARG A 11 10.37 1.25 -15.57
CA ARG A 11 9.90 -0.12 -15.71
C ARG A 11 8.40 -0.27 -15.46
N TYR A 12 7.87 0.40 -14.45
CA TYR A 12 6.53 0.12 -13.91
C TYR A 12 5.56 1.27 -14.12
N LEU A 13 6.03 2.52 -14.17
CA LEU A 13 5.17 3.70 -14.26
C LEU A 13 5.07 4.26 -15.68
N GLY A 14 5.81 3.68 -16.64
CA GLY A 14 5.77 4.05 -18.04
C GLY A 14 6.50 5.35 -18.37
N CYS A 15 7.31 5.89 -17.44
CA CYS A 15 8.13 7.06 -17.70
C CYS A 15 9.12 6.79 -18.84
N ARG A 16 9.38 7.80 -19.67
CA ARG A 16 10.23 7.68 -20.88
C ARG A 16 11.49 8.52 -20.82
N SER A 17 11.61 9.40 -19.84
CA SER A 17 12.76 10.29 -19.66
C SER A 17 13.00 10.61 -18.18
N PHE A 18 14.22 11.02 -17.84
CA PHE A 18 14.51 11.52 -16.49
C PHE A 18 13.72 12.77 -16.14
N GLU A 19 13.38 13.61 -17.13
CA GLU A 19 12.55 14.80 -16.90
C GLU A 19 11.16 14.42 -16.38
N GLU A 20 10.52 13.37 -16.92
CA GLU A 20 9.25 12.86 -16.41
C GLU A 20 9.38 12.31 -14.97
N VAL A 21 10.53 11.72 -14.64
CA VAL A 21 10.83 11.24 -13.28
C VAL A 21 11.04 12.42 -12.33
N ASP A 22 11.77 13.45 -12.76
CA ASP A 22 12.13 14.62 -11.96
C ASP A 22 10.93 15.54 -11.67
N GLN A 23 9.93 15.54 -12.56
CA GLN A 23 8.66 16.24 -12.33
C GLN A 23 7.79 15.55 -11.28
N MET A 24 8.05 14.28 -10.96
CA MET A 24 7.26 13.51 -10.00
C MET A 24 7.68 13.79 -8.56
N THR A 25 6.70 14.06 -7.70
CA THR A 25 6.99 14.15 -6.26
C THR A 25 7.21 12.75 -5.67
N MET A 26 7.97 12.64 -4.57
CA MET A 26 8.17 11.35 -3.89
C MET A 26 6.83 10.69 -3.49
N SER A 27 5.88 11.48 -2.98
CA SER A 27 4.55 10.97 -2.59
C SER A 27 3.75 10.47 -3.79
N GLU A 28 3.87 11.14 -4.93
CA GLU A 28 3.25 10.67 -6.18
C GLU A 28 3.90 9.37 -6.67
N PHE A 29 5.23 9.28 -6.65
CA PHE A 29 5.96 8.06 -6.98
C PHE A 29 5.52 6.89 -6.11
N GLU A 30 5.49 7.08 -4.79
CA GLU A 30 5.02 6.07 -3.83
C GLU A 30 3.60 5.62 -4.14
N LEU A 31 2.66 6.56 -4.36
CA LEU A 31 1.27 6.24 -4.66
C LEU A 31 1.13 5.48 -5.99
N ARG A 32 1.85 5.88 -7.02
CA ARG A 32 1.86 5.20 -8.32
C ARG A 32 2.45 3.79 -8.21
N MET A 33 3.49 3.59 -7.40
CA MET A 33 4.04 2.26 -7.13
C MET A 33 3.04 1.36 -6.37
N ILE A 34 2.27 1.92 -5.43
CA ILE A 34 1.19 1.19 -4.75
C ILE A 34 0.12 0.78 -5.78
N ALA A 35 -0.30 1.71 -6.64
CA ALA A 35 -1.29 1.44 -7.68
C ALA A 35 -0.82 0.35 -8.65
N PHE A 36 0.45 0.40 -9.08
CA PHE A 36 1.06 -0.64 -9.90
C PHE A 36 1.01 -2.01 -9.21
N ASN A 37 1.42 -2.09 -7.95
CA ASN A 37 1.40 -3.35 -7.20
C ASN A 37 -0.02 -3.91 -7.02
N LEU A 38 -1.04 -3.05 -6.87
CA LEU A 38 -2.44 -3.48 -6.83
C LEU A 38 -2.91 -4.03 -8.19
N ALA A 39 -2.53 -3.38 -9.29
CA ALA A 39 -2.82 -3.88 -10.64
C ALA A 39 -2.18 -5.25 -10.90
N GLU A 40 -0.97 -5.50 -10.37
CA GLU A 40 -0.34 -6.83 -10.43
C GLU A 40 -1.14 -7.90 -9.66
N VAL A 41 -1.77 -7.54 -8.53
CA VAL A 41 -2.68 -8.43 -7.79
C VAL A 41 -3.95 -8.71 -8.62
N ASP A 42 -4.47 -7.73 -9.35
CA ASP A 42 -5.59 -7.93 -10.27
C ASP A 42 -5.23 -8.92 -11.41
N GLU A 43 -4.04 -8.81 -11.98
CA GLU A 43 -3.55 -9.74 -13.01
C GLU A 43 -3.26 -11.14 -12.41
N GLU A 44 -2.72 -11.20 -11.20
CA GLU A 44 -2.54 -12.44 -10.44
C GLU A 44 -3.89 -13.16 -10.26
N ARG A 45 -4.94 -12.44 -9.85
CA ARG A 45 -6.29 -12.98 -9.73
C ARG A 45 -6.77 -13.60 -11.05
N LYS A 46 -6.64 -12.90 -12.18
CA LYS A 46 -7.04 -13.41 -13.51
C LYS A 46 -6.31 -14.72 -13.86
N ARG A 47 -5.00 -14.77 -13.61
CA ARG A 47 -4.19 -15.99 -13.81
C ARG A 47 -4.66 -17.13 -12.93
N HIS A 48 -4.98 -16.87 -11.66
CA HIS A 48 -5.49 -17.88 -10.76
C HIS A 48 -6.91 -18.33 -11.11
N GLU A 49 -7.78 -17.46 -11.62
CA GLU A 49 -9.12 -17.86 -12.10
C GLU A 49 -9.00 -18.90 -13.21
N LEU A 50 -8.11 -18.68 -14.19
CA LEU A 50 -7.82 -19.66 -15.24
C LEU A 50 -7.26 -20.97 -14.68
N ALA A 51 -6.30 -20.90 -13.76
CA ALA A 51 -5.73 -22.08 -13.12
C ALA A 51 -6.78 -22.86 -12.30
N TYR A 52 -7.67 -22.16 -11.60
CA TYR A 52 -8.76 -22.75 -10.82
C TYR A 52 -9.75 -23.49 -11.72
N LEU A 53 -10.11 -22.93 -12.89
CA LEU A 53 -10.97 -23.60 -13.85
C LEU A 53 -10.33 -24.89 -14.39
N ASN A 54 -9.03 -24.86 -14.69
CA ASN A 54 -8.28 -26.04 -15.12
C ASN A 54 -8.24 -27.12 -14.02
N VAL A 55 -7.96 -26.74 -12.77
CA VAL A 55 -7.96 -27.67 -11.64
C VAL A 55 -9.35 -28.23 -11.38
N LYS A 56 -10.40 -27.39 -11.41
CA LYS A 56 -11.78 -27.83 -11.20
C LYS A 56 -12.25 -28.82 -12.27
N ALA A 57 -11.78 -28.67 -13.51
CA ALA A 57 -12.07 -29.58 -14.61
C ALA A 57 -11.38 -30.96 -14.45
N GLN A 58 -10.25 -31.03 -13.74
CA GLN A 58 -9.40 -32.23 -13.70
C GLN A 58 -9.34 -32.91 -12.32
N ALA A 59 -9.57 -32.19 -11.23
CA ALA A 59 -9.22 -32.63 -9.88
C ALA A 59 -10.46 -32.85 -9.01
N THR A 60 -10.88 -34.12 -8.93
CA THR A 60 -11.74 -34.62 -7.85
C THR A 60 -10.91 -35.45 -6.87
N ASN A 61 -11.15 -35.30 -5.57
CA ASN A 61 -10.53 -36.12 -4.55
C ASN A 61 -10.98 -37.59 -4.65
N LYS A 62 -10.42 -38.49 -3.81
CA LYS A 62 -10.79 -39.92 -3.77
C LYS A 62 -12.29 -40.19 -3.54
N LYS A 63 -13.06 -39.19 -3.13
CA LYS A 63 -14.52 -39.25 -2.90
C LYS A 63 -15.32 -38.52 -3.99
N GLY A 64 -14.70 -38.14 -5.11
CA GLY A 64 -15.35 -37.45 -6.23
C GLY A 64 -15.66 -35.97 -6.02
N LYS A 65 -15.24 -35.36 -4.90
CA LYS A 65 -15.49 -33.93 -4.63
C LYS A 65 -14.36 -33.06 -5.18
N PRO A 66 -14.63 -31.82 -5.63
CA PRO A 66 -13.59 -30.87 -6.02
C PRO A 66 -12.54 -30.68 -4.92
N VAL A 67 -11.26 -30.59 -5.29
CA VAL A 67 -10.17 -30.36 -4.33
C VAL A 67 -10.29 -28.99 -3.64
N PHE A 68 -10.78 -27.98 -4.38
CA PHE A 68 -11.04 -26.64 -3.88
C PHE A 68 -12.52 -26.32 -4.03
N GLU A 69 -13.21 -26.07 -2.92
CA GLU A 69 -14.67 -25.84 -2.89
C GLU A 69 -15.06 -24.49 -3.50
N SER A 70 -14.16 -23.49 -3.42
CA SER A 70 -14.38 -22.16 -3.97
C SER A 70 -13.09 -21.55 -4.52
N PHE A 71 -13.22 -20.55 -5.39
CA PHE A 71 -12.07 -19.79 -5.86
C PHE A 71 -11.32 -19.11 -4.70
N LYS A 72 -12.03 -18.57 -3.70
CA LYS A 72 -11.42 -17.94 -2.52
C LYS A 72 -10.52 -18.91 -1.73
N SER A 73 -10.89 -20.19 -1.65
CA SER A 73 -10.04 -21.22 -1.01
C SER A 73 -8.79 -21.58 -1.82
N PHE A 74 -8.79 -21.29 -3.12
CA PHE A 74 -7.65 -21.48 -4.02
C PHE A 74 -6.75 -20.24 -4.05
N TYR A 75 -7.34 -19.04 -4.08
CA TYR A 75 -6.66 -17.76 -4.09
C TYR A 75 -7.49 -16.68 -3.36
N ASP A 76 -6.93 -16.12 -2.30
CA ASP A 76 -7.57 -15.06 -1.51
C ASP A 76 -7.10 -13.67 -1.96
N TYR A 77 -7.84 -13.10 -2.91
CA TYR A 77 -7.59 -11.77 -3.47
C TYR A 77 -7.62 -10.66 -2.41
N GLU A 78 -8.61 -10.68 -1.51
CA GLU A 78 -8.79 -9.66 -0.47
C GLU A 78 -7.58 -9.63 0.46
N LYS A 79 -7.07 -10.81 0.82
CA LYS A 79 -5.86 -10.94 1.62
C LYS A 79 -4.64 -10.35 0.90
N ARG A 80 -4.45 -10.62 -0.40
CA ARG A 80 -3.33 -10.07 -1.17
C ARG A 80 -3.39 -8.55 -1.31
N VAL A 81 -4.56 -7.98 -1.55
CA VAL A 81 -4.75 -6.52 -1.53
C VAL A 81 -4.39 -5.94 -0.16
N ALA A 82 -4.85 -6.56 0.93
CA ALA A 82 -4.53 -6.11 2.28
C ALA A 82 -3.02 -6.16 2.58
N GLU A 83 -2.31 -7.18 2.11
CA GLU A 83 -0.86 -7.30 2.25
C GLU A 83 -0.11 -6.20 1.51
N VAL A 84 -0.51 -5.86 0.27
CA VAL A 84 0.08 -4.74 -0.49
C VAL A 84 -0.14 -3.41 0.24
N LEU A 85 -1.36 -3.16 0.71
CA LEU A 85 -1.67 -1.92 1.43
C LEU A 85 -0.95 -1.84 2.78
N ALA A 86 -0.86 -2.94 3.53
CA ALA A 86 -0.18 -2.99 4.82
C ALA A 86 1.33 -2.77 4.69
N ALA A 87 1.97 -3.33 3.65
CA ALA A 87 3.39 -3.13 3.38
C ALA A 87 3.75 -1.66 3.07
N ASN A 88 2.78 -0.89 2.55
CA ASN A 88 2.96 0.51 2.16
C ASN A 88 2.35 1.50 3.17
N GLN A 89 1.79 1.02 4.29
CA GLN A 89 1.42 1.92 5.38
C GLN A 89 2.68 2.41 6.08
N PRO A 90 2.79 3.74 6.35
CA PRO A 90 3.90 4.24 7.15
C PRO A 90 3.89 3.48 8.48
N GLN A 91 5.05 2.94 8.89
CA GLN A 91 5.16 2.20 10.13
C GLN A 91 4.58 3.08 11.24
N ARG A 92 3.41 2.71 11.77
CA ARG A 92 2.87 3.29 12.99
C ARG A 92 3.79 2.84 14.11
N THR A 93 4.90 3.54 14.30
CA THR A 93 5.71 3.36 15.51
C THR A 93 4.79 3.69 16.66
N LYS A 94 4.50 2.69 17.51
CA LYS A 94 3.75 2.93 18.75
C LYS A 94 4.46 4.05 19.49
N LEU A 95 3.75 5.13 19.78
CA LEU A 95 4.29 6.26 20.52
C LEU A 95 4.69 5.76 21.91
N ASN A 96 5.98 5.84 22.24
CA ASN A 96 6.43 5.56 23.60
C ASN A 96 6.03 6.71 24.55
N GLU A 97 6.00 6.43 25.85
CA GLU A 97 5.54 7.42 26.85
C GLU A 97 6.32 8.72 26.76
N ARG A 98 7.64 8.66 26.55
CA ARG A 98 8.49 9.84 26.38
C ARG A 98 8.07 10.72 25.20
N LYS A 99 7.78 10.14 24.04
CA LYS A 99 7.30 10.88 22.85
C LYS A 99 5.90 11.45 23.08
N LYS A 100 5.01 10.73 23.80
CA LYS A 100 3.68 11.24 24.17
C LYS A 100 3.78 12.48 25.05
N THR A 101 4.61 12.44 26.10
CA THR A 101 4.81 13.59 27.00
C THR A 101 5.35 14.80 26.26
N GLN A 102 6.36 14.60 25.39
CA GLN A 102 6.93 15.69 24.59
C GLN A 102 5.89 16.33 23.65
N LEU A 103 5.07 15.51 22.98
CA LEU A 103 3.99 16.00 22.11
C LEU A 103 2.92 16.77 22.90
N ALA A 104 2.56 16.29 24.10
CA ALA A 104 1.63 17.01 24.98
C ALA A 104 2.19 18.38 25.40
N THR A 105 3.48 18.46 25.75
CA THR A 105 4.13 19.74 26.09
C THR A 105 4.17 20.71 24.92
N VAL A 106 4.47 20.22 23.70
CA VAL A 106 4.47 21.08 22.49
C VAL A 106 3.05 21.56 22.18
N ALA A 107 2.04 20.70 22.31
CA ALA A 107 0.65 21.06 22.13
C ALA A 107 0.19 22.14 23.13
N GLU A 108 0.57 22.04 24.41
CA GLU A 108 0.30 23.09 25.39
C GLU A 108 0.97 24.42 25.04
N ARG A 109 2.24 24.40 24.64
CA ARG A 109 2.94 25.63 24.21
C ARG A 109 2.25 26.29 23.02
N LEU A 110 1.83 25.50 22.03
CA LEU A 110 1.11 26.00 20.86
C LEU A 110 -0.25 26.59 21.22
N ARG A 111 -0.98 25.98 22.18
CA ARG A 111 -2.23 26.55 22.71
C ARG A 111 -1.99 27.91 23.36
N ARG A 112 -1.02 28.01 24.26
CA ARG A 112 -0.66 29.28 24.93
C ARG A 112 -0.25 30.37 23.93
N TYR A 113 0.53 30.01 22.90
CA TYR A 113 0.91 30.96 21.83
C TYR A 113 -0.30 31.45 21.02
N ARG A 114 -1.27 30.58 20.74
CA ARG A 114 -2.51 30.97 20.03
C ARG A 114 -3.43 31.81 20.91
N GLU A 115 -3.47 31.54 22.21
CA GLU A 115 -4.26 32.29 23.19
C GLU A 115 -3.66 33.69 23.42
N GLY A 116 -2.36 33.81 23.68
CA GLY A 116 -1.70 35.11 23.86
C GLY A 116 -1.84 36.04 22.65
N ARG A 117 -1.77 35.49 21.43
CA ARG A 117 -1.98 36.27 20.20
C ARG A 117 -3.43 36.76 19.99
N ARG A 118 -4.41 36.20 20.70
CA ARG A 118 -5.80 36.72 20.71
C ARG A 118 -5.99 37.85 21.70
N VAL A 119 -5.12 37.98 22.71
CA VAL A 119 -5.21 39.00 23.76
C VAL A 119 -4.48 40.29 23.34
N ASP A 120 -3.40 40.19 22.57
CA ASP A 120 -2.61 41.35 22.10
C ASP A 120 -3.13 41.97 20.78
N GLY A 121 -4.31 41.54 20.31
CA GLY A 121 -4.89 41.93 19.01
C GLY A 121 -6.22 42.70 19.10
N GLU A 122 -6.61 43.16 20.30
CA GLU A 122 -7.76 44.07 20.54
C GLU A 122 -7.31 45.50 20.82
#